data_AF-A0AAU7W700-F1
#
_entry.id   AF-A0AAU7W700-F1
#
_cell.length_a   1.000
_cell.length_b   1.000
_cell.length_c   1.000
_cell.angle_alpha   90.00
_cell.angle_beta   90.00
_cell.angle_gamma   90.00
#
_symmetry.space_group_name_H-M   'P 1'
#
loop_
_entity.id
_entity.type
_entity.pdbx_description
1 polymer ?
#
loop_
_entity_poly.entity_id
_entity_poly.type
_entity_poly.pdbx_seq_one_letter_code
_entity_poly.pdbx_strand_id
1 'polypeptide(L)' 'MSDGPIEEGATEASREEQIRGILNQVQEDVRMGHAHDEEELLRQRLHEAGISVREDELRLYLQ' A
#
# COMPACT_ATOMS: atom_id res chain seq x y z
N MET A 1 -20.48 35.59 -2.94
CA MET A 1 -19.63 34.64 -3.68
C MET A 1 -18.84 33.92 -2.62
N SER A 2 -19.34 32.79 -2.16
CA SER A 2 -18.66 31.97 -1.16
C SER A 2 -17.71 31.05 -1.90
N ASP A 3 -16.43 31.09 -1.56
CA ASP A 3 -15.48 30.02 -1.88
C ASP A 3 -16.09 28.72 -1.36
N GLY A 4 -16.46 27.83 -2.27
CA GLY A 4 -16.87 26.48 -1.92
C GLY A 4 -15.67 25.76 -1.30
N PRO A 5 -15.87 24.92 -0.28
CA PRO A 5 -14.78 24.12 0.24
C PRO A 5 -14.25 23.23 -0.90
N ILE A 6 -12.95 23.27 -1.14
CA ILE A 6 -12.24 22.30 -1.97
C ILE A 6 -12.27 20.98 -1.18
N GLU A 7 -13.37 20.23 -1.30
CA GLU A 7 -13.48 18.85 -0.82
C GLU A 7 -13.21 17.89 -1.99
N GLU A 8 -11.97 17.89 -2.50
CA GLU A 8 -11.47 16.79 -3.32
C GLU A 8 -10.10 16.38 -2.79
N GLY A 9 -10.08 15.71 -1.64
CA GLY A 9 -8.83 15.21 -1.06
C GLY A 9 -9.01 14.19 0.06
N ALA A 10 -10.22 13.64 0.25
CA ALA A 10 -10.54 12.82 1.42
C ALA A 10 -11.21 11.47 1.12
N THR A 11 -11.48 11.10 -0.13
CA THR A 11 -12.33 9.93 -0.39
C THR A 11 -11.60 8.71 -0.95
N GLU A 12 -10.52 8.85 -1.70
CA GLU A 12 -9.76 7.69 -2.19
C GLU A 12 -8.27 8.04 -2.28
N ALA A 13 -7.43 7.43 -1.42
CA ALA A 13 -6.00 7.41 -1.66
C ALA A 13 -5.77 6.76 -3.03
N SER A 14 -4.88 7.31 -3.86
CA SER A 14 -4.54 6.69 -5.14
C SER A 14 -4.02 5.27 -4.92
N ARG A 15 -4.18 4.39 -5.91
CA ARG A 15 -3.68 3.01 -5.82
C ARG A 15 -2.20 2.95 -5.40
N GLU A 16 -1.38 3.88 -5.89
CA GLU A 16 0.03 3.98 -5.53
C GLU A 16 0.24 4.36 -4.05
N GLU A 17 -0.52 5.32 -3.52
CA GLU A 17 -0.47 5.68 -2.10
C GLU A 17 -0.92 4.53 -1.20
N GLN A 18 -1.95 3.79 -1.61
CA GLN A 18 -2.40 2.60 -0.88
C GLN A 18 -1.30 1.52 -0.84
N ILE A 19 -0.67 1.22 -1.98
CA ILE A 19 0.42 0.24 -2.07
C ILE A 19 1.59 0.67 -1.18
N ARG A 20 2.00 1.94 -1.22
CA ARG A 20 3.07 2.47 -0.37
C ARG A 20 2.72 2.39 1.12
N GLY A 21 1.48 2.69 1.49
CA GLY A 21 1.01 2.57 2.86
C GLY A 21 1.10 1.14 3.38
N ILE A 22 0.67 0.17 2.56
CA ILE A 22 0.76 -1.26 2.88
C ILE A 22 2.22 -1.71 2.96
N LEU A 23 3.06 -1.34 2.00
CA LEU A 23 4.49 -1.66 2.00
C LEU A 23 5.18 -1.21 3.29
N ASN A 24 4.91 0.02 3.74
CA ASN A 24 5.48 0.53 4.98
C ASN A 24 5.08 -0.32 6.20
N GLN A 25 3.81 -0.77 6.27
CA GLN A 25 3.35 -1.65 7.35
C GLN A 25 4.05 -3.00 7.32
N VAL A 26 4.20 -3.58 6.13
CA VAL A 26 4.88 -4.87 5.91
C VAL A 26 6.35 -4.78 6.32
N GLN A 27 7.03 -3.70 5.95
CA GLN A 27 8.42 -3.46 6.33
C GLN A 27 8.61 -3.37 7.84
N GLU A 28 7.69 -2.71 8.54
CA GLU A 28 7.71 -2.65 10.01
C GLU A 28 7.43 -4.02 10.63
N ASP A 29 6.47 -4.79 10.11
CA ASP A 29 6.18 -6.15 10.58
C ASP A 29 7.38 -7.09 10.43
N VAL A 30 8.11 -7.01 9.31
CA VAL A 30 9.35 -7.78 9.08
C VAL A 30 10.46 -7.31 10.03
N ARG A 31 10.63 -6.00 10.21
CA ARG A 31 11.62 -5.44 11.16
C ARG A 31 11.37 -5.87 12.59
N MET A 32 10.11 -5.99 13.00
CA MET A 32 9.71 -6.48 14.32
C MET A 32 9.85 -8.01 14.46
N GLY A 33 10.18 -8.73 13.39
CA GLY A 33 10.30 -10.19 13.37
C GLY A 33 8.95 -10.92 13.39
N HIS A 34 7.86 -10.24 13.05
CA HIS A 34 6.53 -10.84 12.95
C HIS A 34 6.32 -11.61 11.63
N ALA A 35 7.16 -11.36 10.63
CA ALA A 35 7.19 -12.07 9.36
C ALA A 35 8.64 -12.28 8.87
N HIS A 36 8.86 -13.36 8.12
CA HIS A 36 10.16 -13.72 7.57
C HIS A 36 10.28 -13.50 6.06
N ASP A 37 9.16 -13.26 5.39
CA ASP A 37 9.09 -13.05 3.95
C ASP A 37 8.28 -11.78 3.66
N GLU A 38 9.00 -10.71 3.32
CA GLU A 38 8.42 -9.39 3.01
C GLU A 38 7.56 -9.43 1.75
N GLU A 39 8.00 -10.18 0.72
CA GLU A 39 7.32 -10.27 -0.56
C GLU A 39 5.98 -11.00 -0.43
N GLU A 40 6.00 -12.15 0.26
CA GLU A 40 4.79 -12.94 0.51
C GLU A 40 3.78 -12.14 1.34
N LEU A 41 4.24 -11.45 2.39
CA LEU A 41 3.38 -10.65 3.25
C LEU A 41 2.80 -9.44 2.49
N LEU A 42 3.59 -8.76 1.67
CA LEU A 42 3.11 -7.66 0.82
C LEU A 42 2.03 -8.14 -0.15
N ARG A 43 2.27 -9.26 -0.83
CA ARG A 43 1.29 -9.85 -1.75
C ARG A 43 -0.02 -10.18 -1.05
N GLN A 44 0.06 -10.78 0.15
CA GLN A 44 -1.11 -11.10 0.95
C GLN A 44 -1.91 -9.84 1.31
N ARG A 45 -1.24 -8.81 1.84
CA ARG A 45 -1.91 -7.56 2.26
C ARG A 45 -2.55 -6.81 1.11
N LEU A 46 -1.88 -6.76 -0.04
CA LEU A 46 -2.44 -6.17 -1.25
C LEU A 46 -3.69 -6.92 -1.72
N HIS A 47 -3.67 -8.26 -1.66
CA HIS A 47 -4.85 -9.07 -1.98
C HIS A 47 -6.00 -8.83 -0.99
N GLU A 48 -5.73 -8.75 0.31
CA GLU A 48 -6.71 -8.42 1.36
C GLU A 48 -7.33 -7.03 1.15
N ALA A 49 -6.55 -6.07 0.65
CA ALA A 49 -7.00 -4.73 0.29
C ALA A 49 -7.73 -4.67 -1.07
N GLY A 50 -7.85 -5.78 -1.80
CA GLY A 50 -8.44 -5.81 -3.14
C GLY A 50 -7.57 -5.19 -4.24
N ILE A 51 -6.29 -4.92 -3.95
CA ILE A 51 -5.35 -4.31 -4.89
C ILE A 51 -4.64 -5.41 -5.68
N SER A 52 -5.01 -5.54 -6.95
CA SER A 52 -4.32 -6.45 -7.88
C SER A 52 -2.99 -5.84 -8.32
N VAL A 53 -1.89 -6.53 -8.06
CA VAL A 53 -0.52 -6.16 -8.45
C VAL A 53 0.12 -7.35 -9.17
N ARG A 54 0.84 -7.10 -10.26
CA ARG A 54 1.60 -8.15 -10.97
C ARG A 54 2.92 -8.43 -10.25
N GLU A 55 3.47 -9.63 -10.36
CA GLU A 55 4.75 -9.98 -9.71
C GLU A 55 5.89 -9.02 -10.08
N ASP A 56 6.01 -8.63 -11.35
CA ASP A 56 7.04 -7.69 -11.79
C ASP A 56 6.86 -6.30 -11.18
N GLU A 57 5.61 -5.90 -10.93
CA GLU A 57 5.28 -4.62 -10.28
C GLU A 57 5.56 -4.70 -8.78
N LEU A 58 5.22 -5.83 -8.13
CA LEU A 58 5.54 -6.09 -6.72
C LEU A 58 7.05 -5.95 -6.46
N ARG A 59 7.87 -6.53 -7.35
CA ARG A 59 9.33 -6.43 -7.29
C ARG A 59 9.87 -5.02 -7.44
N LEU A 60 9.15 -4.09 -8.08
CA LEU A 60 9.57 -2.68 -8.15
C LEU A 60 9.40 -1.95 -6.82
N TYR A 61 8.42 -2.37 -6.01
CA TYR A 61 8.18 -1.78 -4.69
C TYR A 61 9.11 -2.30 -3.60
N LEU A 62 9.72 -3.48 -3.81
CA LEU A 62 10.63 -4.15 -2.86
C LEU A 62 12.13 -3.85 -3.13
N GLN A 63 12.43 -3.00 -4.10
CA GLN A 63 13.81 -2.62 -4.48
C GLN A 63 14.40 -1.51 -3.61
#